data_AF-A0A2T7G3Q8-F1
#
_entry.id   AF-A0A2T7G3Q8-F1
#
_cell.length_a   1.000
_cell.length_b   1.000
_cell.length_c   1.000
_cell.angle_alpha   90.00
_cell.angle_beta   90.00
_cell.angle_gamma   90.00
#
_symmetry.space_group_name_H-M   'P 1'
#
loop_
_entity.id
_entity.type
_entity.pdbx_description
1 polymer ?
#
loop_
_entity_poly.entity_id
_entity_poly.type
_entity_poly.pdbx_seq_one_letter_code
_entity_poly.pdbx_strand_id
1 'polypeptide(L)'
;MSRFPHIGYLGIALALWAGTALASDYADLIRTQESGGNYGALNTQGGTAAGAYQITAGTLASLGYVNHIGGSYGSWSNYEWTSLATVQGVTSLSGFLTSPAGHALQDQAFDTLTTLNLSALSTQTLGLVGQTINGVTFTESGLLTAAHFLGAGALNDWVASGFDPTVFPQSYLDANGFSSYAELQSHLMNRIGAASDTMYAGGTGTGGSFAQTTGFPGFGAKRPILIRETPPFQGERTSLGGTQ
;
A
#
# COMPACT_ATOMS: atom_id res chain seq x y z
N MET A 1 28.46 22.05 58.47
CA MET A 1 28.28 20.60 58.23
C MET A 1 26.92 20.41 57.58
N SER A 2 26.87 20.40 56.24
CA SER A 2 25.62 20.42 55.48
C SER A 2 25.26 19.01 55.02
N ARG A 3 23.99 18.62 55.22
CA ARG A 3 23.39 17.34 54.83
C ARG A 3 22.97 17.41 53.36
N PHE A 4 23.32 16.42 52.56
CA PHE A 4 22.76 16.21 51.22
C PHE A 4 21.77 15.04 51.24
N PRO A 5 20.55 15.18 50.71
CA PRO A 5 19.62 14.07 50.55
C PRO A 5 19.86 13.34 49.21
N HIS A 6 19.63 12.03 49.23
CA HIS A 6 19.54 11.16 48.06
C HIS A 6 18.33 11.53 47.19
N ILE A 7 18.57 11.68 45.88
CA ILE A 7 17.52 11.69 44.85
C ILE A 7 17.69 10.41 44.04
N GLY A 8 16.63 9.61 44.01
CA GLY A 8 16.56 8.35 43.27
C GLY A 8 16.45 8.57 41.77
N TYR A 9 17.10 7.71 41.00
CA TYR A 9 16.84 7.55 39.58
C TYR A 9 15.78 6.47 39.39
N LEU A 10 14.53 6.90 39.15
CA LEU A 10 13.51 6.04 38.56
C LEU A 10 13.73 6.07 37.05
N GLY A 11 14.38 5.04 36.52
CA GLY A 11 14.60 4.87 35.08
C GLY A 11 13.27 4.64 34.36
N ILE A 12 12.92 5.55 33.45
CA ILE A 12 11.84 5.37 32.48
C ILE A 12 12.34 4.39 31.41
N ALA A 13 11.75 3.21 31.38
CA ALA A 13 11.84 2.28 30.26
C ALA A 13 10.42 2.02 29.74
N LEU A 14 9.86 2.98 28.98
CA LEU A 14 8.57 2.82 28.31
C LEU A 14 8.58 3.65 27.01
N ALA A 15 9.25 3.14 25.97
CA ALA A 15 9.19 3.73 24.63
C ALA A 15 9.38 2.75 23.46
N LEU A 16 9.55 1.44 23.73
CA LEU A 16 9.86 0.46 22.67
C LEU A 16 8.71 -0.50 22.34
N TRP A 17 7.60 -0.48 23.09
CA TRP A 17 6.45 -1.37 22.87
C TRP A 17 5.34 -0.78 21.98
N ALA A 18 5.22 0.56 21.91
CA ALA A 18 4.18 1.20 21.11
C ALA A 18 4.48 1.16 19.60
N GLY A 19 5.76 1.22 19.21
CA GLY A 19 6.16 1.20 17.80
C GLY A 19 5.91 -0.14 17.10
N THR A 20 6.09 -1.26 17.80
CA THR A 20 5.89 -2.60 17.22
C THR A 20 4.42 -2.96 17.06
N ALA A 21 3.55 -2.52 17.98
CA ALA A 21 2.11 -2.77 17.92
C ALA A 21 1.43 -1.98 16.78
N LEU A 22 1.81 -0.71 16.59
CA LEU A 22 1.29 0.09 15.47
C LEU A 22 1.71 -0.48 14.11
N ALA A 23 2.93 -1.02 14.01
CA ALA A 23 3.41 -1.70 12.80
C ALA A 23 2.63 -2.99 12.52
N SER A 24 2.35 -3.82 13.54
CA SER A 24 1.55 -5.04 13.37
C SER A 24 0.10 -4.76 13.01
N ASP A 25 -0.51 -3.74 13.63
CA ASP A 25 -1.91 -3.39 13.35
C ASP A 25 -2.08 -2.85 11.92
N TYR A 26 -1.10 -2.10 11.42
CA TYR A 26 -1.08 -1.62 10.03
C TYR A 26 -0.86 -2.76 9.02
N ALA A 27 0.10 -3.66 9.27
CA ALA A 27 0.30 -4.83 8.42
C ALA A 27 -0.97 -5.69 8.34
N ASP A 28 -1.64 -5.87 9.49
CA ASP A 28 -2.89 -6.60 9.61
C ASP A 28 -4.05 -5.94 8.85
N LEU A 29 -4.14 -4.60 8.91
CA LEU A 29 -5.09 -3.83 8.12
C LEU A 29 -4.87 -4.05 6.62
N ILE A 30 -3.64 -3.89 6.12
CA ILE A 30 -3.35 -4.01 4.69
C ILE A 30 -3.60 -5.44 4.21
N ARG A 31 -3.04 -6.46 4.87
CA ARG A 31 -3.25 -7.85 4.43
C ARG A 31 -4.73 -8.24 4.41
N THR A 32 -5.52 -7.71 5.36
CA THR A 32 -6.97 -7.93 5.41
C THR A 32 -7.67 -7.25 4.24
N GLN A 33 -7.34 -5.98 3.95
CA GLN A 33 -7.90 -5.24 2.83
C GLN A 33 -7.55 -5.86 1.47
N GLU A 34 -6.31 -6.31 1.30
CA GLU A 34 -5.77 -6.76 0.01
C GLU A 34 -6.13 -8.21 -0.33
N SER A 35 -6.18 -9.11 0.66
CA SER A 35 -6.33 -10.54 0.39
C SER A 35 -7.15 -11.31 1.44
N GLY A 36 -7.63 -10.64 2.50
CA GLY A 36 -8.16 -11.31 3.68
C GLY A 36 -7.10 -12.10 4.45
N GLY A 37 -5.82 -11.71 4.33
CA GLY A 37 -4.68 -12.38 4.96
C GLY A 37 -4.14 -13.60 4.22
N ASN A 38 -4.55 -13.81 2.96
CA ASN A 38 -4.14 -14.97 2.17
C ASN A 38 -2.83 -14.73 1.42
N TYR A 39 -1.71 -15.25 1.95
CA TYR A 39 -0.40 -15.23 1.30
C TYR A 39 -0.33 -15.96 -0.05
N GLY A 40 -1.27 -16.85 -0.32
CA GLY A 40 -1.39 -17.56 -1.59
C GLY A 40 -2.24 -16.84 -2.63
N ALA A 41 -2.76 -15.65 -2.32
CA ALA A 41 -3.60 -14.89 -3.25
C ALA A 41 -2.80 -14.44 -4.47
N LEU A 42 -3.41 -14.56 -5.65
CA LEU A 42 -2.82 -14.11 -6.90
C LEU A 42 -3.90 -13.45 -7.75
N ASN A 43 -3.60 -12.27 -8.31
CA ASN A 43 -4.49 -11.67 -9.30
C ASN A 43 -4.49 -12.53 -10.57
N THR A 44 -5.64 -13.13 -10.88
CA THR A 44 -5.83 -14.04 -12.02
C THR A 44 -6.42 -13.35 -13.26
N GLN A 45 -6.74 -12.05 -13.19
CA GLN A 45 -7.54 -11.35 -14.20
C GLN A 45 -6.75 -10.32 -15.02
N GLY A 46 -5.44 -10.57 -15.17
CA GLY A 46 -4.52 -9.69 -15.87
C GLY A 46 -3.83 -8.80 -14.87
N GLY A 47 -2.65 -9.25 -14.45
CA GLY A 47 -1.82 -8.50 -13.54
C GLY A 47 -0.76 -9.27 -12.81
N THR A 48 -0.05 -8.56 -11.94
CA THR A 48 1.04 -9.15 -11.14
C THR A 48 0.92 -8.96 -9.64
N ALA A 49 -0.16 -8.36 -9.16
CA ALA A 49 -0.45 -8.29 -7.73
C ALA A 49 -0.54 -9.70 -7.12
N ALA A 50 0.23 -9.94 -6.06
CA ALA A 50 0.39 -11.25 -5.46
C ALA A 50 0.58 -11.17 -3.94
N GLY A 51 0.18 -12.25 -3.28
CA GLY A 51 0.40 -12.44 -1.86
C GLY A 51 -0.57 -11.70 -0.96
N ALA A 52 -0.27 -11.74 0.34
CA ALA A 52 -1.10 -11.19 1.40
C ALA A 52 -1.35 -9.68 1.23
N TYR A 53 -0.35 -8.97 0.70
CA TYR A 53 -0.35 -7.51 0.53
C TYR A 53 -0.60 -7.06 -0.92
N GLN A 54 -0.86 -8.01 -1.83
CA GLN A 54 -1.09 -7.75 -3.27
C GLN A 54 -0.01 -6.86 -3.92
N ILE A 55 1.25 -7.03 -3.53
CA ILE A 55 2.38 -6.28 -4.13
C ILE A 55 2.60 -6.77 -5.57
N THR A 56 2.75 -5.83 -6.50
CA THR A 56 2.97 -6.16 -7.93
C THR A 56 4.38 -6.65 -8.20
N ALA A 57 4.58 -7.39 -9.29
CA ALA A 57 5.93 -7.79 -9.73
C ALA A 57 6.81 -6.58 -10.08
N GLY A 58 6.21 -5.50 -10.61
CA GLY A 58 6.92 -4.24 -10.85
C GLY A 58 7.45 -3.62 -9.55
N THR A 59 6.62 -3.57 -8.50
CA THR A 59 7.04 -3.08 -7.18
C THR A 59 8.11 -3.99 -6.58
N LEU A 60 7.95 -5.32 -6.66
CA LEU A 60 8.99 -6.27 -6.23
C LEU A 60 10.29 -6.11 -7.02
N ALA A 61 10.22 -5.69 -8.28
CA ALA A 61 11.40 -5.37 -9.09
C ALA A 61 12.10 -4.11 -8.59
N SER A 62 11.35 -3.05 -8.27
CA SER A 62 11.88 -1.83 -7.66
C SER A 62 12.53 -2.10 -6.29
N LEU A 63 12.05 -3.11 -5.56
CA LEU A 63 12.66 -3.57 -4.30
C LEU A 63 13.82 -4.55 -4.51
N GLY A 64 14.11 -4.95 -5.75
CA GLY A 64 15.25 -5.80 -6.12
C GLY A 64 15.01 -7.31 -6.00
N TYR A 65 13.79 -7.78 -5.75
CA TYR A 65 13.48 -9.21 -5.60
C TYR A 65 13.28 -9.96 -6.92
N VAL A 66 12.86 -9.24 -7.97
CA VAL A 66 12.71 -9.78 -9.32
C VAL A 66 13.29 -8.81 -10.36
N ASN A 67 13.66 -9.30 -11.53
CA ASN A 67 13.99 -8.47 -12.69
C ASN A 67 12.92 -8.64 -13.76
N HIS A 68 12.51 -7.55 -14.40
CA HIS A 68 11.71 -7.63 -15.61
C HIS A 68 12.62 -8.02 -16.79
N ILE A 69 12.31 -9.14 -17.45
CA ILE A 69 13.12 -9.73 -18.53
C ILE A 69 12.58 -9.42 -19.93
N GLY A 70 11.63 -8.48 -20.03
CA GLY A 70 11.03 -8.03 -21.28
C GLY A 70 9.63 -8.58 -21.51
N GLY A 71 8.88 -7.94 -22.41
CA GLY A 71 7.46 -8.24 -22.63
C GLY A 71 6.54 -7.28 -21.86
N SER A 72 5.38 -7.78 -21.46
CA SER A 72 4.37 -7.00 -20.75
C SER A 72 4.61 -7.01 -19.23
N TYR A 73 4.59 -5.83 -18.60
CA TYR A 73 4.72 -5.68 -17.15
C TYR A 73 3.59 -6.36 -16.35
N GLY A 74 2.42 -6.56 -16.96
CA GLY A 74 1.26 -7.22 -16.34
C GLY A 74 1.30 -8.75 -16.37
N SER A 75 2.47 -9.38 -16.52
CA SER A 75 2.58 -10.83 -16.56
C SER A 75 3.80 -11.35 -15.82
N TRP A 76 3.58 -12.26 -14.87
CA TRP A 76 4.63 -12.91 -14.10
C TRP A 76 5.62 -13.74 -14.95
N SER A 77 5.25 -14.15 -16.16
CA SER A 77 6.18 -14.87 -17.06
C SER A 77 7.33 -14.01 -17.58
N ASN A 78 7.20 -12.69 -17.43
CA ASN A 78 8.16 -11.69 -17.90
C ASN A 78 9.06 -11.21 -16.76
N TYR A 79 9.11 -11.94 -15.66
CA TYR A 79 9.98 -11.66 -14.52
C TYR A 79 10.79 -12.88 -14.12
N GLU A 80 12.02 -12.64 -13.66
CA GLU A 80 12.89 -13.66 -13.05
C GLU A 80 13.22 -13.27 -11.60
N TRP A 81 13.42 -14.27 -10.74
CA TRP A 81 13.81 -14.04 -9.34
C TRP A 81 15.30 -13.71 -9.24
N THR A 82 15.64 -12.64 -8.52
CA THR A 82 17.04 -12.21 -8.36
C THR A 82 17.77 -13.05 -7.31
N SER A 83 19.09 -12.87 -7.24
CA SER A 83 19.90 -13.44 -6.17
C SER A 83 19.38 -13.08 -4.78
N LEU A 84 18.89 -11.84 -4.58
CA LEU A 84 18.33 -11.37 -3.31
C LEU A 84 17.16 -12.22 -2.81
N ALA A 85 16.26 -12.63 -3.71
CA ALA A 85 15.14 -13.51 -3.36
C ALA A 85 15.58 -14.97 -3.19
N THR A 86 16.47 -15.45 -4.08
CA THR A 86 16.91 -16.85 -4.06
C THR A 86 17.67 -17.22 -2.79
N VAL A 87 18.51 -16.31 -2.25
CA VAL A 87 19.21 -16.54 -0.97
C VAL A 87 18.27 -16.59 0.24
N GLN A 88 17.05 -16.03 0.09
CA GLN A 88 15.98 -16.13 1.09
C GLN A 88 15.09 -17.37 0.87
N GLY A 89 15.42 -18.22 -0.11
CA GLY A 89 14.68 -19.44 -0.41
C GLY A 89 13.53 -19.27 -1.40
N VAL A 90 13.40 -18.12 -2.06
CA VAL A 90 12.34 -17.85 -3.05
C VAL A 90 12.92 -17.88 -4.47
N THR A 91 12.54 -18.89 -5.24
CA THR A 91 13.04 -19.13 -6.60
C THR A 91 11.95 -19.17 -7.67
N SER A 92 10.68 -19.08 -7.28
CA SER A 92 9.54 -19.15 -8.17
C SER A 92 8.31 -18.44 -7.58
N LEU A 93 7.36 -18.04 -8.42
CA LEU A 93 6.08 -17.47 -7.97
C LEU A 93 5.31 -18.43 -7.07
N SER A 94 5.31 -19.73 -7.39
CA SER A 94 4.68 -20.74 -6.53
C SER A 94 5.35 -20.80 -5.15
N GLY A 95 6.68 -20.77 -5.09
CA GLY A 95 7.42 -20.68 -3.83
C GLY A 95 7.10 -19.42 -3.05
N PHE A 96 7.05 -18.27 -3.70
CA PHE A 96 6.68 -16.99 -3.09
C PHE A 96 5.29 -17.01 -2.44
N LEU A 97 4.32 -17.67 -3.09
CA LEU A 97 2.92 -17.72 -2.62
C LEU A 97 2.66 -18.80 -1.56
N THR A 98 3.43 -19.90 -1.57
CA THR A 98 3.05 -21.11 -0.80
C THR A 98 4.05 -21.55 0.25
N SER A 99 5.30 -21.07 0.18
CA SER A 99 6.35 -21.49 1.12
C SER A 99 6.47 -20.52 2.31
N PRO A 100 6.94 -20.99 3.49
CA PRO A 100 7.24 -20.11 4.61
C PRO A 100 8.27 -19.02 4.27
N ALA A 101 9.27 -19.36 3.45
CA ALA A 101 10.25 -18.40 2.93
C ALA A 101 9.60 -17.31 2.06
N GLY A 102 8.64 -17.71 1.22
CA GLY A 102 7.83 -16.80 0.41
C GLY A 102 7.00 -15.85 1.26
N HIS A 103 6.36 -16.36 2.31
CA HIS A 103 5.54 -15.55 3.22
C HIS A 103 6.40 -14.53 3.97
N ALA A 104 7.57 -14.95 4.48
CA ALA A 104 8.53 -14.05 5.11
C ALA A 104 9.03 -12.96 4.15
N LEU A 105 9.25 -13.29 2.86
CA LEU A 105 9.65 -12.30 1.86
C LEU A 105 8.52 -11.30 1.58
N GLN A 106 7.25 -11.74 1.57
CA GLN A 106 6.09 -10.85 1.43
C GLN A 106 6.05 -9.82 2.56
N ASP A 107 6.22 -10.25 3.80
CA ASP A 107 6.27 -9.36 4.98
C ASP A 107 7.43 -8.37 4.88
N GLN A 108 8.64 -8.86 4.55
CA GLN A 108 9.82 -8.01 4.41
C GLN A 108 9.66 -6.98 3.27
N ALA A 109 9.08 -7.38 2.14
CA ALA A 109 8.81 -6.48 1.02
C ALA A 109 7.79 -5.41 1.40
N PHE A 110 6.73 -5.78 2.14
CA PHE A 110 5.74 -4.85 2.65
C PHE A 110 6.34 -3.83 3.64
N ASP A 111 7.15 -4.27 4.60
CA ASP A 111 7.81 -3.39 5.57
C ASP A 111 8.76 -2.40 4.87
N THR A 112 9.52 -2.89 3.89
CA THR A 112 10.42 -2.07 3.09
C THR A 112 9.63 -1.02 2.30
N LEU A 113 8.57 -1.43 1.59
CA LEU A 113 7.71 -0.52 0.83
C LEU A 113 7.05 0.52 1.73
N THR A 114 6.59 0.13 2.91
CA THR A 114 5.99 1.02 3.90
C THR A 114 6.99 2.08 4.35
N THR A 115 8.22 1.68 4.66
CA THR A 115 9.30 2.60 5.05
C THR A 115 9.61 3.60 3.92
N LEU A 116 9.71 3.10 2.68
CA LEU A 116 9.94 3.96 1.51
C LEU A 116 8.80 4.95 1.31
N ASN A 117 7.55 4.48 1.38
CA ASN A 117 6.37 5.33 1.27
C ASN A 117 6.37 6.41 2.36
N LEU A 118 6.54 6.03 3.63
CA LEU A 118 6.59 6.98 4.75
C LEU A 118 7.65 8.06 4.53
N SER A 119 8.86 7.67 4.13
CA SER A 119 9.97 8.59 3.88
C SER A 119 9.73 9.54 2.70
N ALA A 120 8.88 9.14 1.75
CA ALA A 120 8.55 9.91 0.56
C ALA A 120 7.30 10.80 0.74
N LEU A 121 6.54 10.67 1.84
CA LEU A 121 5.42 11.56 2.13
C LEU A 121 5.92 12.99 2.36
N SER A 122 5.27 13.95 1.72
CA SER A 122 5.61 15.36 1.87
C SER A 122 5.24 15.86 3.28
N THR A 123 5.88 16.96 3.70
CA THR A 123 5.50 17.64 4.96
C THR A 123 4.03 18.06 4.96
N GLN A 124 3.47 18.43 3.80
CA GLN A 124 2.05 18.77 3.69
C GLN A 124 1.16 17.55 3.95
N THR A 125 1.50 16.40 3.36
CA THR A 125 0.77 15.13 3.56
C THR A 125 0.86 14.67 5.01
N LEU A 126 2.06 14.65 5.60
CA LEU A 126 2.25 14.29 7.01
C LEU A 126 1.57 15.27 7.96
N GLY A 127 1.45 16.55 7.58
CA GLY A 127 0.72 17.57 8.33
C GLY A 127 -0.78 17.28 8.49
N LEU A 128 -1.35 16.35 7.71
CA LEU A 128 -2.75 15.93 7.81
C LEU A 128 -3.01 15.01 9.00
N VAL A 129 -1.98 14.40 9.60
CA VAL A 129 -2.17 13.46 10.72
C VAL A 129 -2.89 14.16 11.89
N GLY A 130 -3.98 13.55 12.35
CA GLY A 130 -4.85 14.07 13.40
C GLY A 130 -5.96 15.01 12.90
N GLN A 131 -5.97 15.38 11.62
CA GLN A 131 -7.04 16.19 11.04
C GLN A 131 -8.22 15.33 10.61
N THR A 132 -9.42 15.90 10.67
CA THR A 132 -10.63 15.29 10.10
C THR A 132 -11.08 16.09 8.88
N ILE A 133 -11.18 15.42 7.73
CA ILE A 133 -11.55 16.03 6.46
C ILE A 133 -12.68 15.20 5.86
N ASN A 134 -13.81 15.85 5.55
CA ASN A 134 -15.00 15.19 4.99
C ASN A 134 -15.43 13.93 5.75
N GLY A 135 -15.37 13.96 7.09
CA GLY A 135 -15.76 12.86 7.96
C GLY A 135 -14.67 11.78 8.20
N VAL A 136 -13.52 11.89 7.53
CA VAL A 136 -12.41 10.94 7.68
C VAL A 136 -11.33 11.53 8.56
N THR A 137 -10.93 10.82 9.61
CA THR A 137 -9.78 11.17 10.43
C THR A 137 -8.52 10.59 9.81
N PHE A 138 -7.60 11.46 9.41
CA PHE A 138 -6.32 11.08 8.86
C PHE A 138 -5.36 10.61 9.96
N THR A 139 -4.94 9.35 9.92
CA THR A 139 -3.84 8.80 10.72
C THR A 139 -2.62 8.54 9.84
N GLU A 140 -1.44 8.33 10.44
CA GLU A 140 -0.25 7.93 9.68
C GLU A 140 -0.52 6.63 8.90
N SER A 141 -1.10 5.62 9.56
CA SER A 141 -1.51 4.35 8.92
C SER A 141 -2.56 4.56 7.82
N GLY A 142 -3.47 5.52 7.96
CA GLY A 142 -4.44 5.87 6.92
C GLY A 142 -3.78 6.48 5.69
N LEU A 143 -2.81 7.39 5.88
CA LEU A 143 -2.00 7.94 4.79
C LEU A 143 -1.16 6.84 4.11
N LEU A 144 -0.54 5.96 4.89
CA LEU A 144 0.20 4.82 4.36
C LEU A 144 -0.68 3.83 3.60
N THR A 145 -1.93 3.64 4.02
CA THR A 145 -2.91 2.82 3.30
C THR A 145 -3.22 3.39 1.91
N ALA A 146 -3.32 4.71 1.79
CA ALA A 146 -3.46 5.38 0.49
C ALA A 146 -2.15 5.35 -0.32
N ALA A 147 -1.00 5.50 0.32
CA ALA A 147 0.31 5.41 -0.35
C ALA A 147 0.63 4.00 -0.85
N HIS A 148 0.19 2.95 -0.14
CA HIS A 148 0.28 1.55 -0.59
C HIS A 148 -0.52 1.33 -1.88
N PHE A 149 -1.66 2.00 -2.02
CA PHE A 149 -2.51 1.91 -3.20
C PHE A 149 -2.00 2.77 -4.37
N LEU A 150 -1.76 4.07 -4.14
CA LEU A 150 -1.41 5.04 -5.18
C LEU A 150 0.10 5.13 -5.49
N GLY A 151 0.95 4.79 -4.53
CA GLY A 151 2.32 5.30 -4.41
C GLY A 151 2.36 6.65 -3.67
N ALA A 152 3.40 6.87 -2.86
CA ALA A 152 3.56 8.10 -2.07
C ALA A 152 3.61 9.39 -2.91
N GLY A 153 4.21 9.35 -4.10
CA GLY A 153 4.27 10.51 -5.00
C GLY A 153 2.88 10.96 -5.46
N ALA A 154 2.08 10.04 -5.96
CA ALA A 154 0.71 10.32 -6.40
C ALA A 154 -0.18 10.78 -5.23
N LEU A 155 0.01 10.22 -4.02
CA LEU A 155 -0.67 10.72 -2.82
C LEU A 155 -0.29 12.17 -2.51
N ASN A 156 0.99 12.53 -2.59
CA ASN A 156 1.44 13.90 -2.40
C ASN A 156 0.83 14.86 -3.42
N ASP A 157 0.75 14.46 -4.70
CA ASP A 157 0.16 15.28 -5.76
C ASP A 157 -1.34 15.54 -5.51
N TRP A 158 -2.07 14.52 -5.05
CA TRP A 158 -3.48 14.65 -4.68
C TRP A 158 -3.69 15.50 -3.42
N VAL A 159 -2.81 15.43 -2.43
CA VAL A 159 -2.86 16.34 -1.29
C VAL A 159 -2.55 17.78 -1.73
N ALA A 160 -1.53 17.97 -2.57
CA ALA A 160 -1.12 19.27 -3.07
C ALA A 160 -2.21 19.93 -3.94
N SER A 161 -3.05 19.15 -4.61
CA SER A 161 -4.19 19.64 -5.39
C SER A 161 -5.40 20.03 -4.53
N GLY A 162 -5.35 19.81 -3.22
CA GLY A 162 -6.51 20.00 -2.34
C GLY A 162 -7.52 18.87 -2.42
N PHE A 163 -7.04 17.64 -2.59
CA PHE A 163 -7.84 16.40 -2.69
C PHE A 163 -8.68 16.29 -3.96
N ASP A 164 -8.23 16.91 -5.06
CA ASP A 164 -8.87 16.78 -6.37
C ASP A 164 -8.43 15.47 -7.04
N PRO A 165 -9.33 14.48 -7.24
CA PRO A 165 -8.98 13.21 -7.86
C PRO A 165 -8.65 13.35 -9.37
N THR A 166 -8.99 14.45 -10.02
CA THR A 166 -8.73 14.64 -11.47
C THR A 166 -7.26 14.89 -11.79
N VAL A 167 -6.40 15.04 -10.77
CA VAL A 167 -4.94 15.07 -10.96
C VAL A 167 -4.37 13.72 -11.38
N PHE A 168 -5.09 12.62 -11.09
CA PHE A 168 -4.68 11.31 -11.57
C PHE A 168 -5.02 11.17 -13.05
N PRO A 169 -4.17 10.51 -13.85
CA PRO A 169 -4.51 10.24 -15.24
C PRO A 169 -5.64 9.19 -15.33
N GLN A 170 -6.41 9.21 -16.43
CA GLN A 170 -7.50 8.26 -16.68
C GLN A 170 -7.07 6.79 -16.56
N SER A 171 -5.80 6.49 -16.85
CA SER A 171 -5.25 5.14 -16.72
C SER A 171 -5.32 4.59 -15.28
N TYR A 172 -5.39 5.44 -14.25
CA TYR A 172 -5.58 5.00 -12.86
C TYR A 172 -6.99 4.44 -12.63
N LEU A 173 -8.00 5.04 -13.27
CA LEU A 173 -9.36 4.52 -13.20
C LEU A 173 -9.40 3.19 -13.94
N ASP A 174 -8.88 3.16 -15.16
CA ASP A 174 -8.92 1.98 -16.03
C ASP A 174 -8.16 0.79 -15.39
N ALA A 175 -6.98 1.02 -14.80
CA ALA A 175 -6.17 -0.02 -14.17
C ALA A 175 -6.81 -0.60 -12.90
N ASN A 176 -7.63 0.18 -12.20
CA ASN A 176 -8.27 -0.22 -10.94
C ASN A 176 -9.76 -0.50 -11.09
N GLY A 177 -10.30 -0.42 -12.31
CA GLY A 177 -11.71 -0.70 -12.61
C GLY A 177 -12.70 0.37 -12.14
N PHE A 178 -12.25 1.58 -11.82
CA PHE A 178 -13.14 2.66 -11.40
C PHE A 178 -13.86 3.27 -12.60
N SER A 179 -15.15 3.51 -12.44
CA SER A 179 -16.01 4.13 -13.46
C SER A 179 -15.93 5.66 -13.49
N SER A 180 -15.41 6.28 -12.43
CA SER A 180 -15.29 7.75 -12.33
C SER A 180 -14.26 8.19 -11.27
N TYR A 181 -13.84 9.45 -11.35
CA TYR A 181 -12.98 10.06 -10.34
C TYR A 181 -13.67 10.20 -8.97
N ALA A 182 -15.00 10.29 -8.93
CA ALA A 182 -15.75 10.31 -7.68
C ALA A 182 -15.71 8.96 -6.96
N GLU A 183 -15.71 7.86 -7.73
CA GLU A 183 -15.53 6.51 -7.21
C GLU A 183 -14.11 6.33 -6.66
N LEU A 184 -13.09 6.75 -7.43
CA LEU A 184 -11.69 6.75 -6.96
C LEU A 184 -11.53 7.58 -5.68
N GLN A 185 -12.09 8.79 -5.62
CA GLN A 185 -12.06 9.63 -4.43
C GLN A 185 -12.68 8.94 -3.21
N SER A 186 -13.86 8.35 -3.40
CA SER A 186 -14.57 7.64 -2.33
C SER A 186 -13.75 6.44 -1.84
N HIS A 187 -13.14 5.69 -2.77
CA HIS A 187 -12.26 4.58 -2.46
C HIS A 187 -11.06 5.03 -1.63
N LEU A 188 -10.34 6.06 -2.07
CA LEU A 188 -9.18 6.61 -1.36
C LEU A 188 -9.54 7.06 0.06
N MET A 189 -10.58 7.89 0.19
CA MET A 189 -11.00 8.42 1.49
C MET A 189 -11.46 7.31 2.44
N ASN A 190 -12.16 6.29 1.94
CA ASN A 190 -12.56 5.14 2.78
C ASN A 190 -11.36 4.26 3.16
N ARG A 191 -10.37 4.09 2.29
CA ARG A 191 -9.11 3.40 2.61
C ARG A 191 -8.38 4.08 3.77
N ILE A 192 -8.27 5.41 3.71
CA ILE A 192 -7.69 6.22 4.78
C ILE A 192 -8.49 6.05 6.07
N GLY A 193 -9.82 6.18 6.00
CA GLY A 193 -10.69 6.12 7.17
C GLY A 193 -10.72 4.77 7.87
N ALA A 194 -10.46 3.68 7.15
CA ALA A 194 -10.37 2.34 7.72
C ALA A 194 -9.29 2.22 8.81
N ALA A 195 -8.22 3.00 8.73
CA ALA A 195 -7.17 3.02 9.75
C ALA A 195 -7.55 3.76 11.05
N SER A 196 -8.73 4.38 11.08
CA SER A 196 -9.20 5.18 12.22
C SER A 196 -10.67 4.91 12.56
N ASP A 197 -11.27 3.85 11.98
CA ASP A 197 -12.70 3.56 12.05
C ASP A 197 -13.62 4.75 11.66
N THR A 198 -13.17 5.58 10.71
CA THR A 198 -13.96 6.68 10.14
C THR A 198 -14.39 6.38 8.71
N MET A 199 -15.38 7.13 8.22
CA MET A 199 -15.98 6.91 6.91
C MET A 199 -16.15 8.22 6.15
N TYR A 200 -15.98 8.16 4.82
CA TYR A 200 -16.12 9.33 3.97
C TYR A 200 -17.58 9.79 3.87
N ALA A 201 -17.84 11.03 4.29
CA ALA A 201 -19.19 11.59 4.34
C ALA A 201 -19.77 11.89 2.95
N GLY A 202 -18.91 12.15 1.95
CA GLY A 202 -19.30 12.52 0.59
C GLY A 202 -19.47 11.35 -0.38
N GLY A 203 -19.40 10.10 0.09
CA GLY A 203 -19.47 8.92 -0.77
C GLY A 203 -20.86 8.77 -1.40
N THR A 204 -20.91 8.51 -2.71
CA THR A 204 -22.10 7.91 -3.35
C THR A 204 -22.27 6.51 -2.76
N GLY A 205 -23.13 6.39 -1.75
CA GLY A 205 -23.02 5.30 -0.77
C GLY A 205 -23.11 3.89 -1.34
N THR A 206 -22.40 2.95 -0.72
CA THR A 206 -22.96 1.68 -0.21
C THR A 206 -22.04 1.09 0.87
N GLY A 207 -22.50 1.03 2.12
CA GLY A 207 -22.04 0.04 3.10
C GLY A 207 -20.81 0.41 3.94
N GLY A 208 -20.93 0.19 5.26
CA GLY A 208 -19.88 0.42 6.24
C GLY A 208 -18.60 -0.39 6.03
N SER A 209 -17.65 -0.15 6.93
CA SER A 209 -16.21 -0.47 6.95
C SER A 209 -15.71 -1.82 6.42
N PHE A 210 -16.57 -2.77 6.06
CA PHE A 210 -16.18 -4.09 5.56
C PHE A 210 -17.13 -4.68 4.49
N ALA A 211 -18.12 -3.93 3.99
CA ALA A 211 -19.13 -4.45 3.06
C ALA A 211 -18.81 -4.23 1.57
N GLN A 212 -17.72 -3.54 1.22
CA GLN A 212 -17.33 -3.26 -0.18
C GLN A 212 -16.10 -4.03 -0.69
N THR A 213 -15.67 -5.10 -0.01
CA THR A 213 -14.79 -6.09 -0.68
C THR A 213 -15.57 -6.94 -1.69
N THR A 214 -16.91 -6.94 -1.66
CA THR A 214 -17.72 -7.40 -2.80
C THR A 214 -17.69 -6.33 -3.90
N GLY A 215 -16.67 -6.42 -4.76
CA GLY A 215 -16.48 -5.49 -5.88
C GLY A 215 -15.12 -4.80 -5.94
N PHE A 216 -14.25 -5.01 -4.95
CA PHE A 216 -12.80 -4.85 -5.14
C PHE A 216 -12.37 -5.82 -6.26
N PRO A 217 -11.28 -5.58 -7.02
CA PRO A 217 -10.73 -6.58 -7.95
C PRO A 217 -10.35 -7.92 -7.26
N GLY A 218 -10.48 -8.00 -5.93
CA GLY A 218 -10.86 -9.20 -5.20
C GLY A 218 -12.31 -9.64 -5.45
N PHE A 219 -12.49 -10.46 -6.49
CA PHE A 219 -13.61 -11.40 -6.72
C PHE A 219 -15.06 -10.87 -6.75
N GLY A 220 -15.66 -10.82 -7.95
CA GLY A 220 -17.12 -10.79 -8.11
C GLY A 220 -17.65 -10.52 -9.53
N ALA A 221 -17.73 -11.58 -10.35
CA ALA A 221 -18.48 -11.76 -11.61
C ALA A 221 -18.76 -10.56 -12.56
N LYS A 222 -18.19 -10.72 -13.77
CA LYS A 222 -18.51 -10.12 -15.09
C LYS A 222 -18.03 -8.71 -15.37
N ARG A 223 -16.98 -8.66 -16.21
CA ARG A 223 -16.99 -7.98 -17.51
C ARG A 223 -15.83 -8.46 -18.39
N PRO A 224 -16.04 -8.69 -19.70
CA PRO A 224 -14.93 -8.87 -20.62
C PRO A 224 -14.37 -7.48 -20.98
N ILE A 225 -13.05 -7.32 -20.90
CA ILE A 225 -12.14 -6.84 -21.96
C ILE A 225 -10.79 -6.47 -21.32
N LEU A 226 -9.77 -7.27 -21.65
CA LEU A 226 -8.40 -6.87 -22.02
C LEU A 226 -7.75 -5.73 -21.19
N ILE A 227 -7.49 -5.94 -19.90
CA ILE A 227 -6.66 -5.02 -19.11
C ILE A 227 -5.18 -5.34 -19.39
N ARG A 228 -4.50 -4.41 -20.05
CA ARG A 228 -3.05 -4.25 -19.95
C ARG A 228 -2.83 -3.46 -18.66
N GLU A 229 -2.42 -4.12 -17.58
CA GLU A 229 -1.94 -3.40 -16.40
C GLU A 229 -0.76 -2.53 -16.83
N THR A 230 -0.99 -1.22 -16.85
CA THR A 230 0.07 -0.26 -16.56
C THR A 230 -0.08 -0.01 -15.07
N PRO A 231 0.85 -0.50 -14.22
CA PRO A 231 0.71 -0.37 -12.78
C PRO A 231 0.49 1.11 -12.42
N PRO A 232 -0.40 1.45 -11.46
CA PRO A 232 -0.34 2.77 -10.84
C PRO A 232 1.09 2.93 -10.32
N PHE A 233 1.71 4.06 -10.63
CA PHE A 233 3.13 4.28 -10.43
C PHE A 233 3.50 4.21 -8.94
N GLN A 234 4.11 3.11 -8.52
CA GLN A 234 4.55 2.86 -7.14
C GLN A 234 6.09 2.99 -6.95
N GLY A 235 6.74 3.90 -7.71
CA GLY A 235 8.18 4.29 -7.66
C GLY A 235 8.85 4.23 -9.06
N GLU A 236 9.81 5.05 -9.52
CA GLU A 236 10.79 6.04 -8.99
C GLU A 236 10.88 7.26 -9.95
N ARG A 237 11.43 8.42 -9.52
CA ARG A 237 11.42 9.76 -10.19
C ARG A 237 11.88 9.82 -11.66
N THR A 238 12.49 8.78 -12.22
CA THR A 238 13.10 8.78 -13.56
C THR A 238 12.09 8.74 -14.71
N SER A 239 10.81 8.47 -14.47
CA SER A 239 9.75 8.58 -15.50
C SER A 239 9.09 9.97 -15.57
N LEU A 240 9.48 10.92 -14.71
CA LEU A 240 8.96 12.29 -14.70
C LEU A 240 9.92 13.24 -15.43
N GLY A 241 10.09 13.07 -16.74
CA GLY A 241 10.45 14.14 -17.68
C GLY A 241 11.47 15.20 -17.21
N GLY A 242 12.51 14.80 -16.50
CA GLY A 242 13.56 15.68 -16.00
C GLY A 242 14.89 15.19 -16.55
N THR A 243 15.47 15.97 -17.45
CA THR A 243 16.78 15.73 -18.06
C THR A 243 17.87 15.54 -17.00
N GLN A 244 18.60 14.43 -17.10
CA GLN A 244 20.05 14.43 -17.37
C GLN A 244 20.39 13.26 -18.28
#